data_AF-A0A7K5LFE0-F1
#
_entry.id   AF-A0A7K5LFE0-F1
#
_cell.length_a   1.000
_cell.length_b   1.000
_cell.length_c   1.000
_cell.angle_alpha   90.00
_cell.angle_beta   90.00
_cell.angle_gamma   90.00
#
_symmetry.space_group_name_H-M   'P 1'
#
loop_
_entity.id
_entity.type
_entity.pdbx_description
1 polymer ?
#
loop_
_entity_poly.entity_id
_entity_poly.type
_entity_poly.pdbx_seq_one_letter_code
_entity_poly.pdbx_strand_id
1 'polypeptide(L)'
;VDLMSVKRMMEKLGAPKTHLELKKMISEVTGGVSDTISYQDFVNVMLGKRSAVLKLVMMFEGKANESNAKPSGPPPERDIASLP
;
A
#
# COMPACT_ATOMS: atom_id res chain seq x y z
N VAL A 1 3.21 -0.72 -9.96
CA VAL A 1 3.35 0.49 -9.10
C VAL A 1 4.72 1.08 -9.36
N ASP A 2 4.75 2.35 -9.76
CA ASP A 2 5.99 3.07 -10.07
C ASP A 2 6.52 3.89 -8.88
N LEU A 3 7.69 4.49 -9.07
CA LEU A 3 8.35 5.31 -8.05
C LEU A 3 7.47 6.47 -7.55
N MET A 4 6.74 7.14 -8.44
CA MET A 4 5.89 8.27 -8.08
C MET A 4 4.68 7.84 -7.25
N SER A 5 4.12 6.66 -7.54
CA SER A 5 3.06 6.06 -6.74
C SER A 5 3.54 5.73 -5.33
N VAL A 6 4.75 5.14 -5.19
CA VAL A 6 5.33 4.85 -3.87
C VAL A 6 5.64 6.14 -3.11
N LYS A 7 6.17 7.17 -3.79
CA LYS A 7 6.39 8.50 -3.21
C LYS A 7 5.11 9.08 -2.61
N ARG A 8 4.05 9.16 -3.43
CA ARG A 8 2.76 9.72 -3.01
C ARG A 8 2.15 8.95 -1.86
N MET A 9 2.32 7.63 -1.85
CA MET A 9 1.91 6.81 -0.72
C MET A 9 2.66 7.24 0.53
N MET A 10 4.00 7.17 0.54
CA MET A 10 4.82 7.54 1.71
C MET A 10 4.53 8.96 2.23
N GLU A 11 4.29 9.93 1.35
CA GLU A 11 3.89 11.29 1.73
C GLU A 11 2.51 11.32 2.42
N LYS A 12 1.53 10.60 1.88
CA LYS A 12 0.19 10.49 2.48
C LYS A 12 0.24 9.84 3.87
N LEU A 13 1.22 8.97 4.10
CA LEU A 13 1.46 8.28 5.36
C LEU A 13 2.26 9.11 6.37
N GLY A 14 2.61 10.36 6.04
CA GLY A 14 3.40 11.23 6.91
C GLY A 14 4.87 10.80 7.04
N ALA A 15 5.34 9.89 6.18
CA ALA A 15 6.70 9.36 6.19
C ALA A 15 7.43 9.67 4.88
N PRO A 16 7.67 10.96 4.54
CA PRO A 16 8.32 11.33 3.29
C PRO A 16 9.71 10.69 3.18
N LYS A 17 10.05 10.20 1.99
CA LYS A 17 11.30 9.49 1.69
C LYS A 17 12.05 10.16 0.55
N THR A 18 13.37 10.08 0.58
CA THR A 18 14.22 10.56 -0.52
C THR A 18 14.05 9.68 -1.77
N HIS A 19 14.41 10.21 -2.94
CA HIS A 19 14.34 9.46 -4.20
C HIS A 19 15.16 8.15 -4.15
N LEU A 20 16.32 8.16 -3.49
CA LEU A 20 17.16 6.99 -3.33
C LEU A 20 16.54 5.94 -2.40
N GLU A 21 15.95 6.36 -1.27
CA GLU A 21 15.22 5.45 -0.38
C GLU A 21 14.04 4.81 -1.11
N LEU A 22 13.27 5.58 -1.89
CA LEU A 22 12.15 5.05 -2.66
C LEU A 22 12.60 4.01 -3.70
N LYS A 23 13.72 4.25 -4.40
CA LYS A 23 14.31 3.28 -5.32
C LYS A 23 14.76 2.01 -4.60
N LYS A 24 15.41 2.14 -3.43
CA LYS A 24 15.80 0.99 -2.60
C LYS A 24 14.58 0.18 -2.15
N MET A 25 13.50 0.84 -1.72
CA MET A 25 12.26 0.16 -1.32
C MET A 25 11.64 -0.65 -2.47
N ILE A 26 11.64 -0.12 -3.69
CA ILE A 26 11.15 -0.87 -4.86
C ILE A 26 12.07 -2.04 -5.16
N SER A 27 13.38 -1.82 -5.16
CA SER A 27 14.38 -2.86 -5.40
C SER A 27 14.30 -4.00 -4.37
N GLU A 28 14.05 -3.71 -3.09
CA GLU A 28 13.81 -4.71 -2.04
C GLU A 28 12.60 -5.60 -2.35
N VAL A 29 11.53 -5.01 -2.88
CA VAL A 29 10.28 -5.72 -3.19
C VAL A 29 10.41 -6.56 -4.46
N THR A 30 11.03 -6.02 -5.50
CA THR A 30 11.22 -6.71 -6.78
C THR A 30 12.39 -7.69 -6.75
N GLY A 31 13.28 -7.61 -5.75
CA GLY A 31 14.55 -8.34 -5.76
C GLY A 31 15.55 -7.79 -6.78
N GLY A 32 15.40 -6.52 -7.16
CA GLY A 32 16.32 -5.80 -8.06
C GLY A 32 16.15 -6.09 -9.54
N VAL A 33 15.16 -6.88 -9.96
CA VAL A 33 14.89 -7.20 -11.38
C VAL A 33 14.02 -6.16 -12.08
N SER A 34 13.35 -5.29 -11.33
CA SER A 34 12.41 -4.30 -11.87
C SER A 34 12.43 -3.00 -11.08
N ASP A 35 12.26 -1.88 -11.80
CA ASP A 35 12.07 -0.54 -11.25
C ASP A 35 10.61 -0.23 -10.89
N THR A 36 9.71 -1.20 -11.09
CA THR A 36 8.29 -1.11 -10.72
C THR A 36 7.84 -2.36 -9.98
N ILE A 37 6.95 -2.19 -8.99
CA ILE A 37 6.38 -3.29 -8.21
C ILE A 37 5.18 -3.84 -8.96
N SER A 38 5.27 -5.10 -9.41
CA SER A 38 4.11 -5.83 -9.92
C SER A 38 3.20 -6.30 -8.78
N TYR A 39 1.97 -6.69 -9.12
CA TYR A 39 1.07 -7.30 -8.14
C TYR A 39 1.66 -8.57 -7.53
N GLN A 40 2.37 -9.38 -8.34
CA GLN A 40 3.00 -10.60 -7.87
C GLN A 40 4.12 -10.29 -6.86
N ASP A 41 4.96 -9.29 -7.12
CA ASP A 41 6.01 -8.86 -6.17
C ASP A 41 5.39 -8.42 -4.84
N PHE A 42 4.31 -7.64 -4.92
CA PHE A 42 3.58 -7.17 -3.75
C PHE A 42 3.04 -8.34 -2.91
N VAL A 43 2.32 -9.27 -3.51
CA VAL A 43 1.75 -10.43 -2.81
C VAL A 43 2.85 -11.31 -2.22
N ASN A 44 3.93 -11.54 -2.97
CA ASN A 44 5.07 -12.32 -2.51
C ASN A 44 5.74 -11.72 -1.28
N VAL A 45 5.85 -10.39 -1.21
CA VAL A 45 6.37 -9.71 -0.02
C VAL A 45 5.38 -9.80 1.13
N MET A 46 4.09 -9.57 0.90
CA MET A 46 3.07 -9.54 1.96
C MET A 46 2.85 -10.91 2.62
N LEU A 47 2.71 -11.96 1.82
CA LEU A 47 2.43 -13.32 2.30
C LEU A 47 3.70 -14.14 2.53
N GLY A 48 4.82 -13.73 1.95
CA GLY A 48 6.10 -14.44 2.09
C GLY A 48 6.83 -14.16 3.40
N LYS A 49 7.91 -14.92 3.61
CA LYS A 49 8.82 -14.79 4.77
C LYS A 49 9.78 -13.59 4.66
N ARG A 50 9.98 -13.05 3.46
CA ARG A 50 10.83 -11.88 3.23
C ARG A 50 10.19 -10.64 3.83
N SER A 51 11.00 -9.82 4.48
CA SER A 51 10.60 -8.52 5.00
C SER A 51 11.18 -7.42 4.11
N ALA A 52 10.40 -6.37 3.88
CA ALA A 52 10.80 -5.17 3.16
C ALA A 52 10.28 -3.96 3.94
N VAL A 53 10.93 -2.81 3.80
CA VAL A 53 10.49 -1.58 4.50
C VAL A 53 9.03 -1.27 4.19
N LEU A 54 8.63 -1.47 2.93
CA LEU A 54 7.26 -1.25 2.48
C LEU A 54 6.23 -2.14 3.21
N LYS A 55 6.58 -3.39 3.49
CA LYS A 55 5.73 -4.33 4.26
C LYS A 55 5.52 -3.83 5.68
N LEU A 56 6.61 -3.39 6.31
CA LEU A 56 6.59 -2.86 7.67
C LEU A 56 5.65 -1.66 7.75
N VAL A 57 5.85 -0.67 6.87
CA VAL A 57 4.98 0.51 6.80
C VAL A 57 3.51 0.09 6.72
N MET A 58 3.14 -0.77 5.78
CA MET A 58 1.75 -1.20 5.60
C MET A 58 1.16 -1.97 6.80
N MET A 59 1.98 -2.77 7.50
CA MET A 59 1.52 -3.51 8.68
C MET A 59 1.28 -2.59 9.90
N PHE A 60 2.03 -1.50 10.01
CA PHE A 60 1.86 -0.53 11.10
C PHE A 60 0.77 0.49 10.82
N GLU A 61 0.47 0.76 9.55
CA GLU A 61 -0.63 1.61 9.10
C GLU A 61 -2.03 1.08 9.43
N GLY A 62 -2.25 -0.24 9.25
CA GLY A 62 -3.55 -0.87 9.47
C GLY A 62 -4.09 -0.71 10.89
N LYS A 63 -3.19 -0.64 11.88
CA LYS A 63 -3.54 -0.43 13.29
C LYS A 63 -3.99 1.00 13.61
N ALA A 64 -3.52 2.00 12.85
CA ALA A 64 -3.94 3.38 13.02
C ALA A 64 -5.32 3.66 12.38
N ASN A 65 -5.68 2.90 11.34
CA ASN A 65 -6.93 3.06 10.60
C ASN A 65 -8.05 2.09 11.02
N GLU A 66 -7.84 1.27 12.05
CA GLU A 66 -8.85 0.35 12.59
C GLU A 66 -10.09 1.10 13.16
N SER A 67 -9.93 2.38 13.48
CA SER A 67 -11.01 3.31 13.84
C SER A 67 -11.91 3.72 12.67
N ASN A 68 -11.54 3.41 11.43
CA ASN A 68 -12.28 3.75 10.20
C ASN A 68 -12.60 2.49 9.36
N ALA A 69 -12.75 1.33 10.02
CA ALA A 69 -13.18 0.12 9.34
C ALA A 69 -14.54 0.38 8.67
N LYS A 70 -14.54 0.43 7.33
CA LYS A 70 -15.77 0.47 6.54
C LYS A 70 -16.62 -0.74 6.98
N PRO A 71 -17.91 -0.56 7.28
CA PRO A 71 -18.76 -1.66 7.74
C PRO A 71 -18.63 -2.82 6.76
N SER A 72 -18.25 -3.99 7.28
CA SER A 72 -18.18 -5.21 6.49
C SER A 72 -19.61 -5.67 6.21
N GLY A 73 -19.98 -5.71 4.93
CA GLY A 73 -21.31 -6.12 4.50
C GLY A 73 -21.53 -5.85 3.01
N PRO A 74 -22.54 -6.50 2.40
CA PRO A 74 -22.99 -6.11 1.07
C PRO A 74 -23.37 -4.62 1.06
N PRO A 75 -23.20 -3.91 -0.07
CA PRO A 75 -23.55 -2.50 -0.19
C PRO A 75 -24.99 -2.25 0.31
N PRO A 76 -25.25 -1.14 1.03
CA PRO A 76 -26.60 -0.77 1.42
C PRO A 76 -27.52 -0.71 0.20
N GLU A 77 -28.75 -1.18 0.32
CA GLU A 77 -29.72 -1.07 -0.76
C GLU A 77 -29.95 0.40 -1.10
N ARG A 78 -30.07 0.70 -2.40
CA ARG A 78 -30.33 2.06 -2.85
C ARG A 78 -31.77 2.43 -2.51
N ASP A 79 -31.95 3.24 -1.47
CA ASP A 79 -33.24 3.80 -1.16
C ASP A 79 -33.67 4.87 -2.18
N ILE A 80 -34.98 5.06 -2.31
CA ILE A 80 -35.65 6.00 -3.22
C ILE A 80 -35.17 7.45 -3.03
N ALA A 81 -34.64 7.78 -1.84
CA ALA A 81 -34.01 9.05 -1.52
C ALA A 81 -32.60 9.24 -2.14
N SER A 82 -32.04 8.20 -2.76
CA SER A 82 -30.71 8.20 -3.39
C SER A 82 -30.74 8.40 -4.92
N LEU A 83 -31.92 8.73 -5.47
CA LEU A 83 -32.11 9.09 -6.87
C LEU A 83 -32.05 10.62 -7.02
N PRO A 84 -31.41 11.14 -8.09
CA PRO A 84 -31.31 12.57 -8.36
C PRO A 84 -32.65 13.22 -8.74
#